data_AF-A0A1F6DVU4-F1
#
_entry.id   AF-A0A1F6DVU4-F1
#
_cell.length_a   1.000
_cell.length_b   1.000
_cell.length_c   1.000
_cell.angle_alpha   90.00
_cell.angle_beta   90.00
_cell.angle_gamma   90.00
#
_symmetry.space_group_name_H-M   'P 1'
#
loop_
_entity.id
_entity.type
_entity.pdbx_description
1 polymer ?
#
loop_
_entity_poly.entity_id
_entity_poly.type
_entity_poly.pdbx_seq_one_letter_code
_entity_poly.pdbx_strand_id
1 'polypeptide(L)'
;MRPRIIIVVALCIGGGIALTPVVRAALTVNANLLARSTFDITGSISKGAGSFVIDHPLDPKNKLLYHSFVESPDTLNQYDGTATLDVNGEATVQLPDYFEALNTNFTYQFFPMKVPMRGLYIKQKIKDNAFVIAGGTPGEQVSWMVTGVRHDPYVLAYPILPEVEKGPNALLDKGECIFEPLCK
;
A
#
# COMPACT_ATOMS: atom_id res chain seq x y z
N MET A 1 58.53 -6.95 -43.19
CA MET A 1 57.59 -6.11 -42.40
C MET A 1 56.35 -6.92 -42.10
N ARG A 2 56.00 -7.15 -40.84
CA ARG A 2 54.75 -7.84 -40.46
C ARG A 2 53.58 -6.85 -40.60
N PRO A 3 52.46 -7.19 -41.25
CA PRO A 3 51.28 -6.34 -41.24
C PRO A 3 50.65 -6.36 -39.84
N ARG A 4 50.39 -5.18 -39.29
CA ARG A 4 49.59 -5.01 -38.08
C ARG A 4 48.12 -5.20 -38.45
N ILE A 5 47.46 -6.17 -37.83
CA ILE A 5 46.00 -6.29 -37.86
C ILE A 5 45.46 -5.18 -36.95
N ILE A 6 44.75 -4.22 -37.54
CA ILE A 6 43.97 -3.24 -36.79
C ILE A 6 42.60 -3.88 -36.55
N ILE A 7 42.32 -4.25 -35.30
CA ILE A 7 40.96 -4.63 -34.89
C ILE A 7 40.19 -3.32 -34.69
N VAL A 8 39.29 -3.01 -35.61
CA VAL A 8 38.30 -1.96 -35.41
C VAL A 8 37.18 -2.55 -34.55
N VAL A 9 37.17 -2.23 -33.26
CA VAL A 9 36.01 -2.48 -32.41
C VAL A 9 34.98 -1.41 -32.74
N ALA A 10 33.98 -1.76 -33.56
CA ALA A 10 32.81 -0.94 -33.74
C ALA A 10 31.95 -1.02 -32.47
N LEU A 11 32.05 0.00 -31.61
CA LEU A 11 31.11 0.19 -30.52
C LEU A 11 29.81 0.76 -31.12
N CYS A 12 28.85 -0.10 -31.44
CA CYS A 12 27.49 0.31 -31.76
C CYS A 12 26.81 0.83 -30.48
N ILE A 13 26.92 2.12 -30.21
CA ILE A 13 26.01 2.78 -29.26
C ILE A 13 24.69 2.98 -30.00
N GLY A 14 23.82 1.97 -29.92
CA GLY A 14 22.43 2.05 -30.40
C GLY A 14 21.60 2.96 -29.51
N GLY A 15 21.92 4.25 -29.48
CA GLY A 15 21.12 5.29 -28.85
C GLY A 15 20.05 5.76 -29.82
N GLY A 16 19.02 4.95 -30.05
CA GLY A 16 17.81 5.41 -30.73
C GLY A 16 17.06 6.36 -29.82
N ILE A 17 17.01 7.65 -30.17
CA ILE A 17 16.05 8.58 -29.56
C ILE A 17 14.67 8.18 -30.08
N ALA A 18 13.96 7.36 -29.30
CA ALA A 18 12.54 7.09 -29.54
C ALA A 18 11.73 8.29 -29.02
N LEU A 19 11.34 9.19 -29.91
CA LEU A 19 10.26 10.14 -29.63
C LEU A 19 8.95 9.34 -29.67
N THR A 20 8.54 8.80 -28.53
CA THR A 20 7.22 8.19 -28.40
C THR A 20 6.19 9.32 -28.27
N PRO A 21 5.23 9.46 -29.21
CA PRO A 21 4.13 10.40 -29.02
C PRO A 21 3.35 9.96 -27.78
N VAL A 22 3.14 10.86 -26.84
CA VAL A 22 2.23 10.62 -25.70
C VAL A 22 0.80 10.64 -26.26
N VAL A 23 0.32 9.47 -26.67
CA VAL A 23 -1.07 9.29 -27.08
C VAL A 23 -1.88 9.08 -25.81
N ARG A 24 -2.76 10.04 -25.47
CA ARG A 24 -3.86 9.76 -24.54
C ARG A 24 -4.94 9.03 -25.31
N ALA A 25 -5.03 7.73 -25.11
CA ALA A 25 -6.09 6.90 -25.67
C ALA A 25 -6.69 6.03 -24.57
N ALA A 26 -8.00 5.82 -24.63
CA ALA A 26 -8.64 4.77 -23.86
C ALA A 26 -8.37 3.43 -24.55
N LEU A 27 -7.91 2.44 -23.80
CA LEU A 27 -7.78 1.06 -24.25
C LEU A 27 -8.77 0.20 -23.46
N THR A 28 -9.72 -0.40 -24.17
CA THR A 28 -10.66 -1.37 -23.58
C THR A 28 -10.19 -2.79 -23.94
N VAL A 29 -9.94 -3.61 -22.91
CA VAL A 29 -9.57 -5.03 -23.07
C VAL A 29 -10.70 -5.88 -22.48
N ASN A 30 -11.47 -6.54 -23.34
CA ASN A 30 -12.59 -7.42 -22.92
C ASN A 30 -12.13 -8.86 -22.63
N ALA A 31 -10.87 -9.03 -22.23
CA ALA A 31 -10.20 -10.31 -22.01
C ALA A 31 -9.08 -10.15 -20.97
N ASN A 32 -8.29 -11.22 -20.77
CA ASN A 32 -7.16 -11.18 -19.85
C ASN A 32 -6.05 -10.25 -20.37
N LEU A 33 -5.58 -9.35 -19.51
CA LEU A 33 -4.36 -8.57 -19.71
C LEU A 33 -3.23 -9.18 -18.89
N LEU A 34 -2.17 -9.68 -19.54
CA LEU A 34 -1.00 -10.24 -18.88
C LEU A 34 0.20 -9.29 -19.02
N ALA A 35 0.61 -8.67 -17.90
CA ALA A 35 1.89 -7.97 -17.78
C ALA A 35 2.91 -8.91 -17.13
N ARG A 36 4.03 -9.20 -17.82
CA ARG A 36 5.06 -10.17 -17.34
C ARG A 36 6.13 -9.56 -16.42
N SER A 37 6.06 -8.26 -16.17
CA SER A 37 7.03 -7.51 -15.39
C SER A 37 6.30 -6.41 -14.59
N THR A 38 6.92 -5.26 -14.37
CA THR A 38 6.35 -4.13 -13.64
C THR A 38 5.14 -3.54 -14.37
N PHE A 39 4.12 -3.16 -13.60
CA PHE A 39 2.94 -2.46 -14.08
C PHE A 39 2.71 -1.21 -13.23
N ASP A 40 3.09 -0.06 -13.78
CA ASP A 40 3.01 1.23 -13.10
C ASP A 40 1.72 1.96 -13.44
N ILE A 41 0.92 2.27 -12.41
CA ILE A 41 -0.28 3.10 -12.50
C ILE A 41 -0.10 4.33 -11.61
N THR A 42 -0.07 5.51 -12.22
CA THR A 42 0.04 6.79 -11.49
C THR A 42 -1.31 7.35 -11.04
N GLY A 43 -2.41 6.75 -11.49
CA GLY A 43 -3.78 7.11 -11.15
C GLY A 43 -4.43 6.13 -10.17
N SER A 44 -5.76 6.05 -10.17
CA SER A 44 -6.52 5.10 -9.36
C SER A 44 -6.74 3.77 -10.07
N ILE A 45 -6.93 2.71 -9.29
CA ILE A 45 -7.36 1.38 -9.75
C ILE A 45 -8.70 1.09 -9.09
N SER A 46 -9.75 0.82 -9.88
CA SER A 46 -11.02 0.28 -9.39
C SER A 46 -11.19 -1.15 -9.94
N LYS A 47 -11.48 -2.10 -9.05
CA LYS A 47 -11.39 -3.54 -9.35
C LYS A 47 -12.36 -4.34 -8.47
N GLY A 48 -12.93 -5.41 -9.01
CA GLY A 48 -13.80 -6.31 -8.26
C GLY A 48 -13.05 -7.17 -7.22
N ALA A 49 -11.82 -7.58 -7.51
CA ALA A 49 -10.95 -8.32 -6.59
C ALA A 49 -9.47 -8.11 -6.93
N GLY A 50 -8.58 -8.20 -5.93
CA GLY A 50 -7.15 -7.96 -6.09
C GLY A 50 -6.36 -8.88 -5.17
N SER A 51 -5.28 -9.46 -5.69
CA SER A 51 -4.43 -10.39 -4.96
C SER A 51 -3.01 -10.35 -5.49
N PHE A 52 -2.05 -10.76 -4.67
CA PHE A 52 -0.78 -11.27 -5.19
C PHE A 52 -0.82 -12.79 -5.26
N VAL A 53 0.01 -13.34 -6.12
CA VAL A 53 0.28 -14.78 -6.20
C VAL A 53 1.78 -15.00 -6.18
N ILE A 54 2.23 -15.96 -5.38
CA ILE A 54 3.61 -16.43 -5.34
C ILE A 54 3.62 -17.97 -5.22
N ASP A 55 4.77 -18.58 -5.49
CA ASP A 55 4.99 -19.97 -5.12
C ASP A 55 4.82 -20.14 -3.60
N HIS A 56 4.17 -21.23 -3.19
CA HIS A 56 3.91 -21.44 -1.76
C HIS A 56 5.23 -21.59 -0.98
N PRO A 57 5.45 -20.83 0.10
CA PRO A 57 6.77 -20.76 0.76
C PRO A 57 7.24 -22.08 1.36
N LEU A 58 6.33 -23.00 1.67
CA LEU A 58 6.64 -24.34 2.21
C LEU A 58 6.59 -25.46 1.16
N ASP A 59 6.03 -25.21 -0.03
CA ASP A 59 5.84 -26.23 -1.07
C ASP A 59 5.78 -25.60 -2.47
N PRO A 60 6.87 -24.96 -2.91
CA PRO A 60 6.85 -24.10 -4.11
C PRO A 60 6.69 -24.89 -5.41
N LYS A 61 7.04 -26.18 -5.44
CA LYS A 61 6.92 -27.00 -6.66
C LYS A 61 5.49 -27.46 -6.94
N ASN A 62 4.62 -27.48 -5.93
CA ASN A 62 3.30 -28.11 -6.05
C ASN A 62 2.13 -27.16 -5.71
N LYS A 63 2.39 -26.00 -5.10
CA LYS A 63 1.34 -25.09 -4.62
C LYS A 63 1.64 -23.63 -4.93
N LEU A 64 0.56 -22.89 -5.20
CA LEU A 64 0.56 -21.42 -5.21
C LEU A 64 -0.07 -20.90 -3.93
N LEU A 65 0.40 -19.75 -3.46
CA LEU A 65 -0.20 -18.99 -2.37
C LEU A 65 -0.80 -17.71 -2.93
N TYR A 66 -2.10 -17.52 -2.71
CA TYR A 66 -2.81 -16.29 -3.01
C TYR A 66 -3.14 -15.56 -1.71
N HIS A 67 -3.04 -14.23 -1.73
CA HIS A 67 -3.48 -13.40 -0.62
C HIS A 67 -4.25 -12.18 -1.13
N SER A 68 -5.32 -11.81 -0.42
CA SER A 68 -6.17 -10.67 -0.78
C SER A 68 -5.56 -9.36 -0.28
N PHE A 69 -5.94 -8.26 -0.90
CA PHE A 69 -5.78 -6.94 -0.31
C PHE A 69 -6.77 -6.74 0.85
N VAL A 70 -6.39 -5.84 1.77
CA VAL A 70 -7.26 -5.29 2.81
C VAL A 70 -7.88 -4.02 2.24
N GLU A 71 -9.21 -3.90 2.34
CA GLU A 71 -9.96 -2.78 1.77
C GLU A 71 -10.71 -2.03 2.87
N SER A 72 -10.74 -0.70 2.76
CA SER A 72 -11.44 0.20 3.67
C SER A 72 -12.18 1.26 2.85
N PRO A 73 -13.36 1.74 3.30
CA PRO A 73 -14.01 2.90 2.66
C PRO A 73 -13.15 4.17 2.76
N ASP A 74 -12.30 4.27 3.78
CA ASP A 74 -11.32 5.34 3.96
C ASP A 74 -9.96 4.95 3.36
N THR A 75 -9.22 5.93 2.82
CA THR A 75 -7.83 5.76 2.37
C THR A 75 -6.87 5.63 3.55
N LEU A 76 -6.96 4.51 4.28
CA LEU A 76 -6.19 4.24 5.48
C LEU A 76 -4.75 3.85 5.14
N ASN A 77 -3.81 4.44 5.86
CA ASN A 77 -2.46 3.90 6.02
C ASN A 77 -2.35 3.25 7.40
N GLN A 78 -1.77 2.05 7.44
CA GLN A 78 -1.54 1.28 8.65
C GLN A 78 -0.03 1.17 8.91
N TYR A 79 0.36 1.39 10.16
CA TYR A 79 1.73 1.22 10.64
C TYR A 79 1.67 0.42 11.94
N ASP A 80 2.59 -0.52 12.09
CA ASP A 80 2.63 -1.40 13.26
C ASP A 80 4.07 -1.71 13.66
N GLY A 81 4.22 -2.25 14.87
CA GLY A 81 5.50 -2.68 15.38
C GLY A 81 5.41 -3.13 16.84
N THR A 82 6.58 -3.24 17.47
CA THR A 82 6.70 -3.47 18.90
C THR A 82 7.49 -2.33 19.55
N ALA A 83 7.29 -2.12 20.84
CA ALA A 83 8.06 -1.16 21.63
C ALA A 83 8.36 -1.72 23.01
N THR A 84 9.59 -1.53 23.48
CA THR A 84 10.02 -1.90 24.84
C THR A 84 9.81 -0.70 25.76
N LEU A 85 9.16 -0.92 26.91
CA LEU A 85 8.91 0.09 27.91
C LEU A 85 10.19 0.39 28.71
N ASP A 86 10.44 1.68 28.94
CA ASP A 86 11.57 2.19 29.70
C ASP A 86 11.41 1.96 31.21
N VAL A 87 12.32 2.52 32.01
CA VAL A 87 12.31 2.42 33.47
C VAL A 87 11.05 3.01 34.13
N ASN A 88 10.33 3.89 33.43
CA ASN A 88 9.08 4.51 33.90
C ASN A 88 7.84 3.72 33.44
N GLY A 89 8.02 2.63 32.68
CA GLY A 89 6.91 1.89 32.09
C GLY A 89 6.30 2.61 30.88
N GLU A 90 7.11 3.38 30.17
CA GLU A 90 6.71 4.19 29.01
C GLU A 90 7.50 3.80 27.75
N ALA A 91 6.88 3.89 26.58
CA ALA A 91 7.54 3.75 25.31
C ALA A 91 7.16 4.90 24.39
N THR A 92 8.16 5.61 23.88
CA THR A 92 7.98 6.57 22.79
C THR A 92 8.14 5.83 21.47
N VAL A 93 7.10 5.81 20.66
CA VAL A 93 7.13 5.25 19.30
C VAL A 93 7.38 6.40 18.32
N GLN A 94 8.47 6.30 17.57
CA GLN A 94 8.82 7.23 16.50
C GLN A 94 8.27 6.71 15.18
N LEU A 95 7.46 7.53 14.51
CA LEU A 95 6.91 7.28 13.19
C LEU A 95 7.81 7.93 12.13
N PRO A 96 7.71 7.51 10.85
CA PRO A 96 8.44 8.18 9.77
C PRO A 96 8.13 9.68 9.71
N ASP A 97 9.11 10.51 9.36
CA ASP A 97 8.99 11.98 9.36
C ASP A 97 7.83 12.52 8.51
N TYR A 98 7.34 11.74 7.54
CA TYR A 98 6.23 12.08 6.67
C TYR A 98 4.85 11.64 7.21
N PHE A 99 4.79 10.93 8.33
CA PHE A 99 3.56 10.30 8.81
C PHE A 99 2.46 11.32 9.06
N GLU A 100 2.70 12.35 9.88
CA GLU A 100 1.70 13.39 10.16
C GLU A 100 1.40 14.25 8.93
N ALA A 101 2.41 14.48 8.09
CA ALA A 101 2.23 15.23 6.85
C ALA A 101 1.29 14.50 5.85
N LEU A 102 1.28 13.16 5.89
CA LEU A 102 0.47 12.32 5.02
C LEU A 102 -0.87 11.92 5.63
N ASN A 103 -0.97 11.83 6.97
CA ASN A 103 -2.09 11.19 7.66
C ASN A 103 -2.79 12.12 8.66
N THR A 104 -4.10 11.91 8.84
CA THR A 104 -4.95 12.53 9.85
C THR A 104 -5.85 11.48 10.52
N ASN A 105 -6.71 11.86 11.46
CA ASN A 105 -7.71 10.99 12.11
C ASN A 105 -7.12 9.68 12.68
N PHE A 106 -6.12 9.82 13.55
CA PHE A 106 -5.36 8.69 14.06
C PHE A 106 -6.15 7.77 15.00
N THR A 107 -6.01 6.46 14.82
CA THR A 107 -6.53 5.47 15.78
C THR A 107 -5.41 4.56 16.27
N TYR A 108 -5.50 4.10 17.52
CA TYR A 108 -4.44 3.37 18.21
C TYR A 108 -4.97 2.03 18.69
N GLN A 109 -4.20 0.98 18.47
CA GLN A 109 -4.43 -0.34 19.05
C GLN A 109 -3.11 -0.84 19.62
N PHE A 110 -3.13 -1.44 20.80
CA PHE A 110 -1.93 -1.97 21.43
C PHE A 110 -2.27 -3.13 22.37
N PHE A 111 -1.37 -4.10 22.44
CA PHE A 111 -1.50 -5.28 23.29
C PHE A 111 -0.20 -5.56 24.04
N PRO A 112 -0.27 -5.84 25.35
CA PRO A 112 0.91 -6.24 26.11
C PRO A 112 1.43 -7.60 25.65
N MET A 113 2.75 -7.74 25.63
CA MET A 113 3.43 -9.00 25.30
C MET A 113 3.93 -9.68 26.57
N LYS A 114 3.87 -11.02 26.58
CA LYS A 114 4.35 -11.93 27.65
C LYS A 114 3.66 -11.83 29.02
N VAL A 115 3.45 -10.64 29.54
CA VAL A 115 2.82 -10.39 30.85
C VAL A 115 1.61 -9.47 30.73
N PRO A 116 0.57 -9.64 31.56
CA PRO A 116 -0.59 -8.74 31.53
C PRO A 116 -0.23 -7.35 32.06
N MET A 117 -0.49 -6.30 31.28
CA MET A 117 -0.31 -4.90 31.68
C MET A 117 -1.65 -4.15 31.57
N ARG A 118 -2.50 -4.28 32.60
CA ARG A 118 -3.87 -3.72 32.61
C ARG A 118 -3.93 -2.19 32.62
N GLY A 119 -2.82 -1.54 32.93
CA GLY A 119 -2.70 -0.09 32.99
C GLY A 119 -2.22 0.56 31.70
N LEU A 120 -2.11 -0.15 30.58
CA LEU A 120 -1.63 0.45 29.32
C LEU A 120 -2.61 1.51 28.78
N TYR A 121 -2.09 2.68 28.40
CA TYR A 121 -2.83 3.74 27.73
C TYR A 121 -1.92 4.59 26.83
N ILE A 122 -2.52 5.39 25.95
CA ILE A 122 -1.82 6.42 25.18
C ILE A 122 -1.64 7.65 26.07
N LYS A 123 -0.42 7.87 26.56
CA LYS A 123 -0.04 9.04 27.37
C LYS A 123 0.03 10.30 26.52
N GLN A 124 0.54 10.18 25.30
CA GLN A 124 0.60 11.27 24.33
C GLN A 124 0.11 10.75 22.99
N LYS A 125 -0.92 11.40 22.42
CA LYS A 125 -1.31 11.17 21.02
C LYS A 125 -0.17 11.61 20.09
N ILE A 126 -0.21 11.14 18.84
CA ILE A 126 0.73 11.55 17.80
C ILE A 126 0.86 13.07 17.78
N LYS A 127 2.10 13.51 17.92
CA LYS A 127 2.57 14.87 17.76
C LYS A 127 4.06 14.81 17.44
N ASP A 128 4.51 15.59 16.48
CA ASP A 128 5.92 15.64 16.04
C ASP A 128 6.41 14.22 15.61
N ASN A 129 5.56 13.52 14.84
CA ASN A 129 5.69 12.13 14.40
C ASN A 129 5.95 11.10 15.51
N ALA A 130 5.54 11.39 16.74
CA ALA A 130 5.73 10.48 17.87
C ALA A 130 4.48 10.36 18.74
N PHE A 131 4.27 9.18 19.31
CA PHE A 131 3.27 8.96 20.36
C PHE A 131 3.86 8.17 21.52
N VAL A 132 3.24 8.27 22.68
CA VAL A 132 3.75 7.64 23.91
C VAL A 132 2.71 6.67 24.48
N ILE A 133 3.11 5.41 24.62
CA ILE A 133 2.39 4.39 25.38
C ILE A 133 2.94 4.41 26.81
N ALA A 134 2.08 4.35 27.82
CA ALA A 134 2.50 4.34 29.22
C ALA A 134 1.65 3.40 30.07
N GLY A 135 2.04 3.26 31.35
CA GLY A 135 1.30 2.49 32.35
C GLY A 135 1.54 0.98 32.26
N GLY A 136 2.63 0.58 31.59
CA GLY A 136 3.07 -0.82 31.55
C GLY A 136 4.20 -1.10 32.54
N THR A 137 4.70 -2.34 32.48
CA THR A 137 5.80 -2.80 33.33
C THR A 137 7.15 -2.47 32.68
N PRO A 138 8.09 -1.83 33.39
CA PRO A 138 9.42 -1.54 32.86
C PRO A 138 10.12 -2.76 32.25
N GLY A 139 10.75 -2.57 31.08
CA GLY A 139 11.48 -3.61 30.36
C GLY A 139 10.61 -4.59 29.55
N GLU A 140 9.28 -4.55 29.72
CA GLU A 140 8.35 -5.39 28.95
C GLU A 140 8.00 -4.76 27.60
N GLN A 141 7.43 -5.57 26.71
CA GLN A 141 7.11 -5.16 25.35
C GLN A 141 5.61 -5.00 25.11
N VAL A 142 5.27 -4.09 24.20
CA VAL A 142 3.91 -3.87 23.70
C VAL A 142 3.94 -4.00 22.18
N SER A 143 3.00 -4.77 21.61
CA SER A 143 2.71 -4.73 20.17
C SER A 143 1.72 -3.60 19.91
N TRP A 144 1.97 -2.78 18.90
CA TRP A 144 1.16 -1.61 18.59
C TRP A 144 0.83 -1.55 17.10
N MET A 145 -0.31 -0.94 16.82
CA MET A 145 -0.75 -0.56 15.48
C MET A 145 -1.39 0.82 15.56
N VAL A 146 -1.04 1.68 14.61
CA VAL A 146 -1.65 2.97 14.41
C VAL A 146 -2.15 3.06 12.97
N THR A 147 -3.35 3.61 12.81
CA THR A 147 -3.87 3.94 11.48
C THR A 147 -4.05 5.44 11.36
N GLY A 148 -4.01 5.94 10.13
CA GLY A 148 -4.40 7.30 9.81
C GLY A 148 -5.05 7.37 8.43
N VAL A 149 -5.96 8.31 8.25
CA VAL A 149 -6.60 8.62 6.98
C VAL A 149 -5.66 9.52 6.18
N ARG A 150 -5.28 9.08 4.99
CA ARG A 150 -4.42 9.82 4.07
C ARG A 150 -5.07 11.16 3.65
N HIS A 151 -4.31 12.26 3.62
CA HIS A 151 -4.81 13.62 3.31
C HIS A 151 -3.90 14.48 2.42
N ASP A 152 -2.98 13.89 1.67
CA ASP A 152 -2.17 14.66 0.73
C ASP A 152 -3.01 15.28 -0.42
N PRO A 153 -2.48 16.27 -1.16
CA PRO A 153 -3.23 17.00 -2.18
C PRO A 153 -3.91 16.13 -3.23
N TYR A 154 -3.35 14.97 -3.58
CA TYR A 154 -3.97 14.10 -4.58
C TYR A 154 -5.26 13.47 -4.05
N VAL A 155 -5.24 12.90 -2.84
CA VAL A 155 -6.42 12.26 -2.24
C VAL A 155 -7.51 13.29 -1.94
N LEU A 156 -7.13 14.52 -1.57
CA LEU A 156 -8.08 15.61 -1.37
C LEU A 156 -8.73 16.09 -2.69
N ALA A 157 -7.97 16.13 -3.79
CA ALA A 157 -8.49 16.53 -5.10
C ALA A 157 -9.34 15.44 -5.78
N TYR A 158 -9.05 14.16 -5.49
CA TYR A 158 -9.71 13.00 -6.08
C TYR A 158 -10.16 12.01 -5.00
N PRO A 159 -11.13 12.40 -4.14
CA PRO A 159 -11.58 11.54 -3.06
C PRO A 159 -12.27 10.28 -3.60
N ILE A 160 -12.06 9.15 -2.91
CA ILE A 160 -12.86 7.95 -3.13
C ILE A 160 -14.23 8.20 -2.49
N LEU A 161 -15.29 8.15 -3.29
CA LEU A 161 -16.66 8.16 -2.81
C LEU A 161 -17.08 6.71 -2.56
N PRO A 162 -17.32 6.29 -1.29
CA PRO A 162 -17.62 4.89 -0.99
C PRO A 162 -18.91 4.39 -1.63
N GLU A 163 -19.87 5.30 -1.83
CA GLU A 163 -21.18 5.00 -2.40
C GLU A 163 -21.53 6.07 -3.43
N VAL A 164 -21.91 5.62 -4.63
CA VAL A 164 -22.39 6.47 -5.72
C VAL A 164 -23.59 5.80 -6.39
N GLU A 165 -24.51 6.62 -6.90
CA GLU A 165 -25.62 6.13 -7.70
C GLU A 165 -25.13 5.60 -9.05
N LYS A 166 -25.71 4.49 -9.52
CA LYS A 166 -25.59 4.06 -10.92
C LYS A 166 -26.29 5.07 -11.84
N GLY A 167 -25.83 5.17 -13.09
CA GLY A 167 -26.41 6.06 -14.09
C GLY A 167 -25.41 6.48 -15.18
N PRO A 168 -25.79 7.44 -16.04
CA PRO A 168 -25.08 7.76 -17.28
C PRO A 168 -23.61 8.23 -17.12
N ASN A 169 -23.22 8.60 -15.91
CA ASN A 169 -21.86 9.06 -15.58
C ASN A 169 -21.13 8.11 -14.61
N ALA A 170 -21.69 6.94 -14.33
CA ALA A 170 -21.10 5.91 -13.47
C ALA A 170 -20.58 4.74 -14.32
N LEU A 171 -20.02 3.72 -13.67
CA LEU A 171 -19.53 2.51 -14.34
C LEU A 171 -20.66 1.71 -15.02
N LEU A 172 -21.89 1.82 -14.49
CA LEU A 172 -23.07 1.11 -14.96
C LEU A 172 -24.30 2.01 -14.88
N ASP A 173 -25.27 1.77 -15.76
CA ASP A 173 -26.59 2.37 -15.67
C ASP A 173 -27.45 1.71 -14.59
N LYS A 174 -28.53 2.40 -14.20
CA LYS A 174 -29.50 1.85 -13.24
C LYS A 174 -30.17 0.60 -13.83
N GLY A 175 -30.15 -0.49 -13.07
CA GLY A 175 -30.69 -1.79 -13.48
C GLY A 175 -29.64 -2.75 -14.06
N GLU A 176 -28.45 -2.27 -14.42
CA GLU A 176 -27.35 -3.11 -14.90
C GLU A 176 -26.48 -3.64 -13.75
N CYS A 177 -25.80 -4.77 -13.98
CA CYS A 177 -25.02 -5.44 -12.94
C CYS A 177 -23.65 -5.92 -13.40
N ILE A 178 -22.63 -5.67 -12.58
CA ILE A 178 -21.25 -6.12 -12.86
C ILE A 178 -21.20 -7.65 -12.84
N PHE A 179 -21.92 -8.26 -11.89
CA PHE A 179 -22.02 -9.71 -11.76
C PHE A 179 -23.50 -10.10 -11.80
N GLU A 180 -23.95 -10.50 -12.99
CA GLU A 180 -25.34 -10.84 -13.34
C GLU A 180 -26.11 -11.67 -12.29
N PRO A 181 -25.53 -12.70 -11.65
CA PRO A 181 -26.25 -13.47 -10.63
C PRO A 181 -26.73 -12.69 -9.41
N LEU A 182 -26.19 -11.50 -9.12
CA LEU A 182 -26.64 -10.66 -7.99
C LEU A 182 -27.92 -9.87 -8.28
N CYS A 183 -28.40 -9.90 -9.52
CA CYS A 183 -29.51 -9.05 -9.97
C CYS A 183 -30.68 -9.83 -10.57
N LYS A 184 -30.70 -11.14 -10.28
CA LYS A 184 -31.80 -12.05 -10.60
C LYS A 184 -32.69 -12.27 -9.39
#